data_AF-A0A939Q3K3-F1
#
_entry.id   AF-A0A939Q3K3-F1
#
_cell.length_a   1.000
_cell.length_b   1.000
_cell.length_c   1.000
_cell.angle_alpha   90.00
_cell.angle_beta   90.00
_cell.angle_gamma   90.00
#
_symmetry.space_group_name_H-M   'P 1'
#
loop_
_entity.id
_entity.type
_entity.pdbx_description
1 polymer ?
#
loop_
_entity_poly.entity_id
_entity_poly.type
_entity_poly.pdbx_seq_one_letter_code
_entity_poly.pdbx_strand_id
1 'polypeptide(L)'
;MGRGAGGSAVPEACRCPPTVGAGAAPGERGCVRVREIGERLRHERMARAVSLEWIREETKISMRYLEALENGEFEKLPGEPYLTGFIRLYARAVGCDPEPILERYQELRSEEAAELEPVQPAPQRRRTFLTRLSETLQWLGL
;
A
#
# COMPACT_ATOMS: atom_id res chain seq x y z
N MET A 1 -42.38 17.35 -0.29
CA MET A 1 -41.44 16.29 -0.73
C MET A 1 -40.45 16.01 0.39
N GLY A 2 -40.80 15.16 1.36
CA GLY A 2 -39.89 14.75 2.43
C GLY A 2 -39.18 13.46 2.05
N ARG A 3 -37.85 13.48 1.96
CA ARG A 3 -37.06 12.25 1.82
C ARG A 3 -36.97 11.60 3.20
N GLY A 4 -37.67 10.49 3.38
CA GLY A 4 -37.50 9.62 4.54
C GLY A 4 -36.13 8.96 4.46
N ALA A 5 -35.24 9.28 5.39
CA ALA A 5 -34.02 8.52 5.65
C ALA A 5 -34.44 7.23 6.38
N GLY A 6 -34.57 6.15 5.61
CA GLY A 6 -34.87 4.82 6.13
C GLY A 6 -33.63 4.22 6.79
N GLY A 7 -33.72 4.05 8.12
CA GLY A 7 -33.18 2.92 8.88
C GLY A 7 -31.75 2.48 8.62
N SER A 8 -30.81 3.03 9.40
CA SER A 8 -29.59 2.33 9.79
C SER A 8 -29.99 1.15 10.68
N ALA A 9 -30.29 0.01 10.05
CA ALA A 9 -30.51 -1.25 10.74
C ALA A 9 -29.25 -2.09 10.50
N VAL A 10 -28.23 -1.87 11.33
CA VAL A 10 -27.09 -2.78 11.44
C VAL A 10 -27.63 -4.10 11.99
N PRO A 11 -27.60 -5.22 11.25
CA PRO A 11 -28.16 -6.47 11.73
C PRO A 11 -27.33 -7.04 12.89
N GLU A 12 -28.06 -7.53 13.89
CA GLU A 12 -27.55 -8.11 15.12
C GLU A 12 -26.79 -9.42 14.84
N ALA A 13 -25.58 -9.53 15.41
CA ALA A 13 -24.78 -10.75 15.58
C ALA A 13 -23.91 -11.26 14.40
N CYS A 14 -22.82 -10.54 14.11
CA CYS A 14 -21.59 -11.19 13.62
C CYS A 14 -20.74 -11.65 14.83
N ARG A 15 -20.97 -12.88 15.31
CA ARG A 15 -19.99 -13.55 16.20
C ARG A 15 -18.79 -13.97 15.36
N CYS A 16 -17.59 -13.54 15.75
CA CYS A 16 -16.34 -14.18 15.34
C CYS A 16 -15.52 -14.59 16.57
N PRO A 17 -14.94 -15.80 16.57
CA PRO A 17 -14.11 -16.32 17.65
C PRO A 17 -12.69 -15.69 17.65
N PRO A 18 -11.92 -15.84 18.75
CA PRO A 18 -10.56 -15.33 18.83
C PRO A 18 -9.52 -16.27 18.19
N THR A 19 -8.58 -15.64 17.49
CA THR A 19 -7.15 -15.97 17.31
C THR A 19 -6.67 -17.16 16.44
N VAL A 20 -5.84 -16.77 15.45
CA VAL A 20 -4.52 -17.33 15.03
C VAL A 20 -4.47 -18.50 14.03
N GLY A 21 -3.92 -18.15 12.85
CA GLY A 21 -2.65 -18.67 12.33
C GLY A 21 -2.58 -20.10 11.78
N ALA A 22 -2.52 -20.23 10.45
CA ALA A 22 -1.90 -21.39 9.81
C ALA A 22 -1.39 -21.06 8.40
N GLY A 23 -0.06 -21.01 8.24
CA GLY A 23 0.62 -21.28 6.96
C GLY A 23 1.31 -20.09 6.29
N ALA A 24 2.46 -19.63 6.80
CA ALA A 24 3.42 -18.85 6.02
C ALA A 24 4.76 -19.61 5.93
N ALA A 25 5.20 -19.90 4.70
CA ALA A 25 6.46 -20.56 4.42
C ALA A 25 7.67 -19.64 4.72
N PRO A 26 8.85 -20.19 5.07
CA PRO A 26 9.98 -19.38 5.53
C PRO A 26 10.76 -18.81 4.33
N GLY A 27 10.57 -17.53 4.03
CA GLY A 27 11.34 -16.80 3.01
C GLY A 27 10.97 -15.32 2.82
N GLU A 28 9.91 -14.83 3.45
CA GLU A 28 9.26 -13.56 3.13
C GLU A 28 9.33 -12.59 4.32
N ARG A 29 10.38 -11.76 4.44
CA ARG A 29 10.47 -10.76 5.54
C ARG A 29 9.89 -9.38 5.18
N GLY A 30 9.64 -9.11 3.89
CA GLY A 30 8.97 -7.89 3.42
C GLY A 30 7.43 -7.97 3.53
N CYS A 31 6.83 -9.04 3.00
CA CYS A 31 5.36 -9.15 2.91
C CYS A 31 4.65 -9.18 4.29
N VAL A 32 5.36 -9.58 5.35
CA VAL A 32 4.79 -9.70 6.71
C VAL A 32 4.37 -8.35 7.27
N ARG A 33 5.12 -7.27 6.97
CA ARG A 33 4.80 -5.95 7.53
C ARG A 33 3.59 -5.33 6.84
N VAL A 34 3.48 -5.43 5.53
CA VAL A 34 2.34 -4.85 4.80
C VAL A 34 1.03 -5.58 5.15
N ARG A 35 1.09 -6.87 5.53
CA ARG A 35 -0.08 -7.61 6.06
C ARG A 35 -0.72 -6.97 7.30
N GLU A 36 0.04 -6.23 8.10
CA GLU A 36 -0.47 -5.44 9.25
C GLU A 36 -1.61 -4.49 8.83
N ILE A 37 -1.54 -3.94 7.62
CA ILE A 37 -2.57 -3.04 7.07
C ILE A 37 -3.89 -3.79 6.86
N GLY A 38 -3.83 -5.02 6.33
CA GLY A 38 -5.01 -5.86 6.13
C GLY A 38 -5.69 -6.24 7.44
N GLU A 39 -4.88 -6.63 8.43
CA GLU A 39 -5.35 -6.94 9.78
C GLU A 39 -6.02 -5.73 10.45
N ARG A 40 -5.43 -4.54 10.29
CA ARG A 40 -5.99 -3.29 10.83
C ARG A 40 -7.33 -2.94 10.20
N LEU A 41 -7.47 -3.07 8.88
CA LEU A 41 -8.74 -2.84 8.17
C LEU A 41 -9.83 -3.81 8.65
N ARG A 42 -9.48 -5.10 8.76
CA ARG A 42 -10.37 -6.13 9.28
C ARG A 42 -10.80 -5.82 10.72
N HIS A 43 -9.87 -5.41 11.57
CA HIS A 43 -10.14 -5.04 12.96
C HIS A 43 -11.13 -3.88 13.04
N GLU A 44 -10.91 -2.80 12.28
CA GLU A 44 -11.84 -1.66 12.21
C GLU A 44 -13.24 -2.10 11.76
N ARG A 45 -13.33 -2.89 10.69
CA ARG A 45 -14.61 -3.41 10.20
C ARG A 45 -15.35 -4.21 11.27
N MET A 46 -14.64 -5.11 11.94
CA MET A 46 -15.21 -5.96 12.98
C MET A 46 -15.64 -5.15 14.20
N ALA A 47 -14.84 -4.16 14.63
CA ALA A 47 -15.16 -3.26 15.73
C ALA A 47 -16.45 -2.47 15.48
N ARG A 48 -16.78 -2.22 14.21
CA ARG A 48 -17.97 -1.48 13.78
C ARG A 48 -19.10 -2.38 13.27
N ALA A 49 -18.93 -3.71 13.38
CA ALA A 49 -19.91 -4.71 12.96
C ALA A 49 -20.38 -4.58 11.50
N VAL A 50 -19.49 -4.17 10.60
CA VAL A 50 -19.79 -4.01 9.17
C VAL A 50 -19.49 -5.32 8.42
N SER A 51 -20.38 -5.75 7.53
CA SER A 51 -20.15 -6.93 6.69
C SER A 51 -19.34 -6.59 5.43
N LEU A 52 -18.59 -7.58 4.91
CA LEU A 52 -17.88 -7.42 3.64
C LEU A 52 -18.85 -7.24 2.47
N GLU A 53 -20.00 -7.92 2.47
CA GLU A 53 -21.08 -7.71 1.51
C GLU A 53 -21.53 -6.25 1.46
N TRP A 54 -21.75 -5.62 2.61
CA TRP A 54 -22.18 -4.23 2.66
C TRP A 54 -21.10 -3.29 2.13
N ILE A 55 -19.83 -3.51 2.47
CA ILE A 55 -18.71 -2.71 1.93
C ILE A 55 -18.62 -2.88 0.40
N ARG A 56 -18.82 -4.09 -0.12
CA ARG A 56 -18.87 -4.33 -1.57
C ARG A 56 -20.00 -3.55 -2.22
N GLU A 57 -21.18 -3.54 -1.62
CA GLU A 57 -22.34 -2.80 -2.14
C GLU A 57 -22.10 -1.30 -2.14
N GLU A 58 -21.49 -0.75 -1.09
CA GLU A 58 -21.19 0.67 -0.95
C GLU A 58 -20.05 1.12 -1.87
N THR A 59 -18.93 0.39 -1.89
CA THR A 59 -17.71 0.80 -2.59
C THR A 59 -17.61 0.30 -4.03
N LYS A 60 -18.44 -0.69 -4.41
CA LYS A 60 -18.38 -1.43 -5.68
C LYS A 60 -17.06 -2.19 -5.91
N ILE A 61 -16.25 -2.38 -4.86
CA ILE A 61 -15.07 -3.22 -4.91
C ILE A 61 -15.49 -4.69 -4.93
N SER A 62 -14.90 -5.50 -5.79
CA SER A 62 -15.17 -6.94 -5.87
C SER A 62 -14.86 -7.64 -4.55
N MET A 63 -15.67 -8.63 -4.18
CA MET A 63 -15.48 -9.41 -2.94
C MET A 63 -14.07 -10.00 -2.85
N ARG A 64 -13.58 -10.56 -3.96
CA ARG A 64 -12.21 -11.11 -4.06
C ARG A 64 -11.14 -10.10 -3.63
N TYR A 65 -11.31 -8.82 -3.94
CA TYR A 65 -10.33 -7.80 -3.59
C TYR A 65 -10.47 -7.34 -2.14
N LEU A 66 -11.69 -7.27 -1.60
CA LEU A 66 -11.90 -6.98 -0.18
C LEU A 66 -11.30 -8.07 0.72
N GLU A 67 -11.48 -9.34 0.35
CA GLU A 67 -10.85 -10.47 1.03
C GLU A 67 -9.32 -10.42 0.92
N ALA A 68 -8.79 -10.14 -0.28
CA ALA A 68 -7.35 -9.96 -0.47
C ALA A 68 -6.78 -8.80 0.35
N LEU A 69 -7.53 -7.70 0.49
CA LEU A 69 -7.16 -6.56 1.35
C LEU A 69 -7.05 -6.98 2.81
N GLU A 70 -8.04 -7.69 3.36
CA GLU A 70 -8.01 -8.16 4.75
C GLU A 70 -6.93 -9.22 5.02
N ASN A 71 -6.63 -10.05 4.03
CA ASN A 71 -5.58 -11.08 4.13
C ASN A 71 -4.17 -10.54 3.82
N GLY A 72 -4.04 -9.27 3.44
CA GLY A 72 -2.77 -8.67 3.01
C GLY A 72 -2.17 -9.29 1.74
N GLU A 73 -3.01 -9.88 0.89
CA GLU A 73 -2.63 -10.54 -0.36
C GLU A 73 -2.62 -9.53 -1.51
N PHE A 74 -1.83 -8.46 -1.36
CA PHE A 74 -1.85 -7.33 -2.29
C PHE A 74 -1.40 -7.68 -3.72
N GLU A 75 -0.65 -8.77 -3.88
CA GLU A 75 -0.28 -9.33 -5.19
C GLU A 75 -1.48 -9.78 -6.03
N LYS A 76 -2.63 -10.07 -5.39
CA LYS A 76 -3.87 -10.48 -6.09
C LYS A 76 -4.67 -9.30 -6.63
N LEU A 77 -4.26 -8.06 -6.31
CA LEU A 77 -4.91 -6.84 -6.76
C LEU A 77 -4.54 -6.51 -8.22
N PRO A 78 -5.33 -5.69 -8.93
CA PRO A 78 -5.04 -5.29 -10.30
C PRO A 78 -3.74 -4.48 -10.49
N GLY A 79 -3.16 -3.99 -9.40
CA GLY A 79 -1.92 -3.22 -9.38
C GLY A 79 -1.85 -2.30 -8.16
N GLU A 80 -0.64 -1.85 -7.83
CA GLU A 80 -0.38 -1.01 -6.65
C GLU A 80 -1.19 0.32 -6.59
N PRO A 81 -1.42 1.05 -7.71
CA PRO A 81 -2.20 2.29 -7.65
C PRO A 81 -3.62 2.09 -7.13
N TYR A 82 -4.19 0.90 -7.33
CA TYR A 82 -5.52 0.56 -6.86
C TYR A 82 -5.56 0.28 -5.36
N LEU A 83 -4.46 -0.19 -4.77
CA LEU A 83 -4.41 -0.54 -3.35
C LEU A 83 -4.71 0.66 -2.47
N THR A 84 -4.03 1.78 -2.67
CA THR A 84 -4.27 3.01 -1.87
C THR A 84 -5.69 3.54 -2.05
N GLY A 85 -6.24 3.44 -3.27
CA GLY A 85 -7.63 3.78 -3.56
C GLY A 85 -8.61 2.88 -2.80
N PHE A 86 -8.37 1.58 -2.78
CA PHE A 86 -9.21 0.62 -2.07
C PHE A 86 -9.12 0.77 -0.55
N ILE A 87 -7.93 0.99 0.01
CA ILE A 87 -7.77 1.30 1.44
C ILE A 87 -8.62 2.51 1.81
N ARG A 88 -8.56 3.58 1.01
CA ARG A 88 -9.33 4.81 1.24
C ARG A 88 -10.83 4.57 1.17
N LEU A 89 -11.31 3.87 0.15
CA LEU A 89 -12.74 3.56 -0.02
C LEU A 89 -13.25 2.65 1.10
N TYR A 90 -12.49 1.63 1.46
CA TYR A 90 -12.81 0.70 2.53
C TYR A 90 -12.92 1.44 3.87
N ALA A 91 -11.89 2.20 4.24
CA ALA A 91 -11.86 2.93 5.51
C ALA A 91 -13.03 3.90 5.62
N ARG A 92 -13.32 4.66 4.56
CA ARG A 92 -14.48 5.57 4.51
C ARG A 92 -15.81 4.83 4.63
N ALA A 93 -15.97 3.68 3.97
CA ALA A 93 -17.19 2.88 4.05
C ALA A 93 -17.42 2.37 5.48
N VAL A 94 -16.36 1.89 6.13
CA VAL A 94 -16.41 1.48 7.54
C VAL A 94 -16.56 2.68 8.49
N GLY A 95 -16.26 3.89 8.03
CA GLY A 95 -16.38 5.14 8.78
C GLY A 95 -15.15 5.47 9.63
N CYS A 96 -13.98 4.90 9.30
CA CYS A 96 -12.70 5.26 9.90
C CYS A 96 -11.92 6.23 9.00
N ASP A 97 -10.98 6.94 9.62
CA ASP A 97 -10.10 7.85 8.92
C ASP A 97 -9.06 7.07 8.09
N PRO A 98 -9.01 7.25 6.76
CA PRO A 98 -8.05 6.52 5.92
C PRO A 98 -6.61 7.03 6.06
N GLU A 99 -6.40 8.31 6.43
CA GLU A 99 -5.08 8.94 6.43
C GLU A 99 -4.07 8.20 7.33
N PRO A 100 -4.36 7.85 8.60
CA PRO A 100 -3.43 7.10 9.46
C PRO A 100 -3.05 5.70 8.93
N ILE A 101 -3.95 5.07 8.16
CA ILE A 101 -3.70 3.74 7.58
C ILE A 101 -2.81 3.88 6.34
N LEU A 102 -3.06 4.91 5.53
CA LEU A 102 -2.29 5.21 4.33
C LEU A 102 -0.87 5.69 4.66
N GLU A 103 -0.70 6.49 5.71
CA GLU A 103 0.61 6.90 6.21
C GLU A 103 1.42 5.68 6.65
N ARG A 104 0.82 4.81 7.46
CA ARG A 104 1.47 3.57 7.90
C ARG A 104 1.84 2.68 6.71
N TYR A 105 0.97 2.55 5.71
CA TYR A 105 1.28 1.81 4.49
C TYR A 105 2.49 2.41 3.75
N GLN A 106 2.58 3.73 3.65
CA GLN A 106 3.70 4.40 2.99
C GLN A 106 5.02 4.22 3.74
N GLU A 107 5.00 4.31 5.07
CA GLU A 107 6.17 4.03 5.91
C GLU A 107 6.71 2.62 5.64
N LEU A 108 5.83 1.62 5.70
CA LEU A 108 6.19 0.23 5.46
C LEU A 108 6.78 0.02 4.06
N ARG A 109 6.18 0.62 3.04
CA ARG A 109 6.70 0.56 1.66
C ARG A 109 8.06 1.24 1.53
N SER A 110 8.29 2.34 2.24
CA SER A 110 9.57 3.05 2.23
C SER A 110 10.68 2.25 2.90
N GLU A 111 10.37 1.53 3.99
CA GLU A 111 11.29 0.62 4.67
C GLU A 111 11.66 -0.58 3.79
N GLU A 112 10.70 -1.15 3.06
CA GLU A 112 10.95 -2.22 2.09
C GLU A 112 11.85 -1.75 0.93
N ALA A 113 11.61 -0.54 0.41
CA ALA A 113 12.41 0.03 -0.67
C ALA A 113 13.85 0.34 -0.22
N ALA A 114 14.03 0.84 1.01
CA ALA A 114 15.34 1.14 1.58
C ALA A 114 16.20 -0.12 1.81
N GLU A 115 15.57 -1.28 2.04
CA GLU A 115 16.27 -2.55 2.27
C GLU A 115 16.74 -3.25 0.97
N LEU A 116 16.21 -2.84 -0.19
CA LEU A 116 16.54 -3.40 -1.50
C LEU A 116 17.63 -2.64 -2.27
N GLU A 117 18.18 -1.55 -1.72
CA GLU A 117 19.29 -0.82 -2.35
C GLU A 117 20.63 -1.59 -2.17
N PRO A 118 21.32 -2.00 -3.24
CA PRO A 118 22.74 -2.29 -3.15
C PRO A 118 23.47 -0.98 -2.86
N VAL A 119 24.27 -0.97 -1.78
CA VAL A 119 25.28 0.06 -1.50
C VAL A 119 26.11 0.31 -2.76
N GLN A 120 25.86 1.40 -3.49
CA GLN A 120 26.80 1.88 -4.50
C GLN A 120 27.79 2.83 -3.82
N PRO A 121 29.10 2.52 -3.80
CA PRO A 121 30.07 3.34 -3.10
C PRO A 121 30.44 4.61 -3.88
N ALA A 122 30.47 5.71 -3.13
CA ALA A 122 31.36 6.87 -3.20
C ALA A 122 31.34 7.82 -4.43
N PRO A 123 31.52 9.13 -4.18
CA PRO A 123 31.34 10.18 -5.18
C PRO A 123 32.37 10.10 -6.31
N GLN A 124 31.90 10.19 -7.55
CA GLN A 124 32.76 10.35 -8.71
C GLN A 124 33.52 11.67 -8.61
N ARG A 125 34.77 11.58 -8.15
CA ARG A 125 35.73 12.67 -8.10
C ARG A 125 35.88 13.22 -9.51
N ARG A 126 35.19 14.32 -9.81
CA ARG A 126 35.35 15.08 -11.06
C ARG A 126 36.83 15.40 -11.20
N ARG A 127 37.48 14.69 -12.11
CA ARG A 127 38.88 14.90 -12.44
C ARG A 127 38.95 16.23 -13.17
N THR A 128 39.38 17.27 -12.47
CA THR A 128 39.66 18.59 -13.05
C THR A 128 40.68 18.42 -14.17
N PHE A 129 40.24 18.53 -15.43
CA PHE A 129 41.12 18.67 -16.57
C PHE A 129 41.62 20.11 -16.61
N LEU A 130 42.71 20.39 -15.90
CA LEU A 130 43.55 21.55 -16.18
C LEU A 130 45.02 21.15 -16.09
N THR A 131 45.56 20.70 -17.22
CA THR A 131 46.97 20.83 -17.65
C THR A 131 46.97 20.57 -19.17
N ARG A 132 46.96 21.61 -20.01
CA ARG A 132 48.13 22.30 -20.62
C ARG A 132 48.92 21.39 -21.57
N LEU A 133 49.16 21.91 -22.79
CA LEU A 133 50.16 21.56 -23.86
C LEU A 133 49.43 21.52 -25.23
N SER A 134 49.44 22.59 -26.03
CA SER A 134 50.49 23.05 -26.97
C SER A 134 50.58 22.22 -28.27
N GLU A 135 50.40 22.91 -29.41
CA GLU A 135 50.89 22.56 -30.77
C GLU A 135 50.23 21.34 -31.46
N THR A 136 49.79 21.35 -32.73
CA THR A 136 50.36 21.92 -33.96
C THR A 136 49.30 22.23 -35.05
N LEU A 137 49.62 23.22 -35.88
CA LEU A 137 48.91 23.82 -37.02
C LEU A 137 48.53 22.84 -38.17
N GLN A 138 47.42 23.09 -38.90
CA GLN A 138 47.31 23.08 -40.39
C GLN A 138 45.86 23.13 -40.89
N TRP A 139 45.25 24.32 -40.86
CA TRP A 139 44.10 24.65 -41.72
C TRP A 139 44.49 25.82 -42.62
N LEU A 140 45.13 25.45 -43.74
CA LEU A 140 45.16 26.06 -45.08
C LEU A 140 44.81 27.57 -45.22
N GLY A 141 45.80 28.34 -45.70
CA GLY A 141 45.59 29.64 -46.32
C GLY A 141 46.89 30.20 -46.91
N LEU A 142 47.07 30.02 -48.23
CA LEU A 142 48.19 30.33 -49.13
C LEU A 142 49.32 29.28 -49.23
#